data_AF-A0A920DUB1-F1
#
_entry.id   AF-A0A920DUB1-F1
#
_cell.length_a   1.000
_cell.length_b   1.000
_cell.length_c   1.000
_cell.angle_alpha   90.00
_cell.angle_beta   90.00
_cell.angle_gamma   90.00
#
_symmetry.space_group_name_H-M   'P 1'
#
loop_
_entity.id
_entity.type
_entity.pdbx_description
1 polymer ?
#
loop_
_entity_poly.entity_id
_entity_poly.type
_entity_poly.pdbx_seq_one_letter_code
_entity_poly.pdbx_strand_id
1 'polypeptide(L)'
;MINCNLQRLDGPVRGNGKIIQELEGVFRGAGWHVIKVVWGRKWDPLIERDQTGLLQKIMDDVCDGELQNCKFNGGAYTREHFFGKYPETLELVRI
;
A
#
# COMPACT_ATOMS: atom_id res chain seq x y z
N MET A 1 -1.12 1.63 20.35
CA MET A 1 -1.03 2.32 19.04
C MET A 1 0.32 1.98 18.43
N ILE A 2 0.36 1.60 17.15
CA ILE A 2 1.62 1.28 16.45
C ILE A 2 1.74 2.22 15.24
N ASN A 3 2.86 2.93 15.13
CA ASN A 3 3.16 3.75 13.96
C ASN A 3 3.87 2.89 12.92
N CYS A 4 3.15 2.52 11.87
CA CYS A 4 3.67 1.70 10.78
C CYS A 4 4.27 2.59 9.66
N ASN A 5 5.39 3.27 9.94
CA ASN A 5 6.16 3.99 8.91
C ASN A 5 6.98 3.06 7.98
N LEU A 6 6.90 1.74 8.22
CA LEU A 6 7.55 0.62 7.52
C LEU A 6 9.09 0.59 7.60
N GLN A 7 9.70 1.39 8.47
CA GLN A 7 11.15 1.49 8.62
C GLN A 7 11.63 1.16 10.04
N ARG A 8 12.86 0.64 10.13
CA ARG A 8 13.75 0.66 11.29
C ARG A 8 14.93 1.60 11.00
N LEU A 9 15.87 1.72 11.94
CA LEU A 9 17.01 2.65 11.79
C LEU A 9 17.80 2.43 10.48
N ASP A 10 18.04 1.17 10.12
CA ASP A 10 18.89 0.80 8.97
C ASP A 10 18.08 0.27 7.78
N GLY A 11 16.86 0.79 7.55
CA GLY A 11 16.04 0.48 6.38
C GLY A 11 14.68 -0.16 6.70
N PRO A 12 14.03 -0.83 5.74
CA PRO A 12 12.68 -1.36 5.93
C PRO A 12 12.60 -2.43 7.04
N VAL A 13 11.48 -2.49 7.75
CA VAL A 13 11.21 -3.58 8.71
C VAL A 13 11.05 -4.92 7.96
N ARG A 14 10.23 -4.93 6.90
CA ARG A 14 9.98 -6.08 6.04
C ARG A 14 9.97 -5.70 4.55
N GLY A 15 11.15 -5.46 3.97
CA GLY A 15 11.25 -4.98 2.57
C GLY A 15 10.49 -5.83 1.54
N ASN A 16 10.60 -7.17 1.63
CA ASN A 16 9.93 -8.12 0.74
C ASN A 16 8.61 -8.66 1.32
N GLY A 17 8.08 -8.01 2.35
CA GLY A 17 6.85 -8.42 3.02
C GLY A 17 5.98 -7.22 3.34
N LYS A 18 5.05 -7.42 4.27
CA LYS A 18 4.09 -6.39 4.68
C LYS A 18 3.90 -6.41 6.20
N ILE A 19 4.59 -5.53 6.92
CA ILE A 19 4.61 -5.54 8.38
C ILE A 19 3.23 -5.28 8.98
N ILE A 20 2.39 -4.47 8.33
CA ILE A 20 1.03 -4.18 8.80
C ILE A 20 0.19 -5.46 8.84
N GLN A 21 0.32 -6.33 7.83
CA GLN A 21 -0.40 -7.59 7.70
C GLN A 21 0.15 -8.64 8.68
N GLU A 22 1.48 -8.69 8.86
CA GLU A 22 2.11 -9.54 9.88
C GLU A 22 1.58 -9.18 11.29
N LEU A 23 1.56 -7.88 11.62
CA LEU A 23 1.01 -7.40 12.89
C LEU A 23 -0.48 -7.70 13.01
N GLU A 24 -1.28 -7.42 11.98
CA GLU A 24 -2.71 -7.74 12.00
C GLU A 24 -2.95 -9.22 12.28
N GLY A 25 -2.22 -10.13 11.63
CA GLY A 25 -2.34 -11.57 11.85
C GLY A 25 -2.04 -11.97 13.28
N VAL A 26 -0.95 -11.45 13.85
CA VAL A 26 -0.55 -11.71 15.25
C VAL A 26 -1.60 -11.17 16.23
N PHE A 27 -2.03 -9.91 16.07
CA PHE A 27 -2.97 -9.28 17.00
C PHE A 27 -4.37 -9.88 16.91
N ARG A 28 -4.89 -10.13 15.71
CA ARG A 28 -6.17 -10.83 15.53
C ARG A 28 -6.10 -12.25 16.09
N GLY A 29 -4.99 -12.96 15.86
CA GLY A 29 -4.75 -14.29 16.43
C GLY A 29 -4.74 -14.30 17.97
N ALA A 30 -4.32 -13.18 18.58
CA ALA A 30 -4.38 -12.96 20.02
C ALA A 30 -5.74 -12.44 20.52
N GLY A 31 -6.77 -12.36 19.67
CA GLY A 31 -8.11 -11.90 20.02
C GLY A 31 -8.28 -10.38 20.09
N TRP A 32 -7.34 -9.60 19.55
CA TRP A 32 -7.43 -8.14 19.55
C TRP A 32 -8.32 -7.65 18.40
N HIS A 33 -9.05 -6.57 18.66
CA HIS A 33 -9.71 -5.81 17.61
C HIS A 33 -8.68 -4.92 16.89
N VAL A 34 -8.46 -5.19 15.61
CA VAL A 34 -7.46 -4.48 14.79
C VAL A 34 -8.15 -3.50 13.85
N ILE A 35 -7.77 -2.23 13.96
CA ILE A 35 -8.18 -1.16 13.03
C ILE A 35 -6.95 -0.74 12.23
N LYS A 36 -7.02 -0.86 10.90
CA LYS A 36 -5.95 -0.43 9.99
C LYS A 36 -6.32 0.90 9.35
N VAL A 37 -5.42 1.88 9.45
CA VAL A 37 -5.55 3.19 8.79
C VAL A 37 -4.42 3.30 7.78
N VAL A 38 -4.67 2.86 6.55
CA VAL A 38 -3.61 2.64 5.53
C VAL A 38 -3.61 3.72 4.46
N TRP A 39 -4.79 4.04 3.93
CA TRP A 39 -4.96 5.00 2.83
C TRP A 39 -5.68 6.25 3.32
N GLY A 40 -5.20 7.42 2.91
CA GLY A 40 -5.86 8.68 3.19
C GLY A 40 -7.01 8.96 2.22
N ARG A 41 -7.88 9.90 2.57
CA ARG A 41 -9.12 10.27 1.84
C ARG A 41 -8.96 10.54 0.33
N LYS A 42 -7.76 10.90 -0.15
CA LYS A 42 -7.50 11.10 -1.58
C LYS A 42 -7.59 9.81 -2.41
N TRP A 43 -7.55 8.64 -1.76
CA TRP A 43 -7.71 7.35 -2.42
C TRP A 43 -9.17 6.96 -2.64
N ASP A 44 -10.11 7.49 -1.85
CA ASP A 44 -11.53 7.12 -1.93
C ASP A 44 -12.07 7.23 -3.36
N PRO A 45 -11.87 8.35 -4.11
CA PRO A 45 -12.40 8.46 -5.47
C PRO A 45 -11.74 7.49 -6.45
N LEU A 46 -10.49 7.06 -6.22
CA LEU A 46 -9.81 6.10 -7.09
C LEU A 46 -10.37 4.69 -6.86
N ILE A 47 -10.62 4.33 -5.60
CA ILE A 47 -11.19 3.04 -5.20
C ILE A 47 -12.64 2.94 -5.69
N GLU A 48 -13.43 4.01 -5.54
CA GLU A 48 -14.82 4.04 -6.02
C GLU A 48 -14.93 3.97 -7.55
N ARG A 49 -13.97 4.56 -8.27
CA ARG A 49 -13.90 4.50 -9.74
C ARG A 49 -13.38 3.18 -10.27
N ASP A 50 -12.61 2.43 -9.50
CA ASP A 50 -12.04 1.16 -9.95
C ASP A 50 -13.10 0.05 -9.99
N GLN A 51 -13.70 -0.16 -11.16
CA GLN A 51 -14.65 -1.24 -11.40
C GLN A 51 -13.97 -2.60 -11.66
N THR A 52 -12.64 -2.63 -11.79
CA THR A 52 -11.88 -3.85 -12.12
C THR A 52 -11.38 -4.58 -10.88
N GLY A 53 -11.28 -3.88 -9.74
CA GLY A 53 -10.65 -4.39 -8.52
C GLY A 53 -9.13 -4.51 -8.60
N LEU A 54 -8.51 -4.11 -9.72
CA LEU A 54 -7.06 -4.19 -9.93
C LEU A 54 -6.31 -3.22 -9.02
N LEU A 55 -6.88 -2.08 -8.66
CA LEU A 55 -6.26 -1.16 -7.71
C LEU A 55 -6.14 -1.81 -6.34
N GLN A 56 -7.23 -2.43 -5.86
CA GLN A 56 -7.22 -3.19 -4.61
C GLN A 56 -6.20 -4.34 -4.68
N LYS A 57 -6.16 -5.06 -5.80
CA LYS A 57 -5.16 -6.12 -6.03
C LYS A 57 -3.72 -5.60 -5.89
N ILE A 58 -3.39 -4.47 -6.51
CA ILE A 58 -2.05 -3.86 -6.36
C ILE A 58 -1.78 -3.51 -4.89
N MET A 59 -2.76 -2.93 -4.19
CA MET A 59 -2.63 -2.56 -2.78
C MET A 59 -2.40 -3.79 -1.87
N ASP A 60 -2.97 -4.93 -2.21
CA ASP A 60 -2.77 -6.20 -1.49
C ASP A 60 -1.44 -6.87 -1.84
N ASP A 61 -0.98 -6.76 -3.08
CA ASP A 61 0.24 -7.43 -3.56
C ASP A 61 1.52 -6.63 -3.31
N VAL A 62 1.46 -5.30 -3.26
CA VAL A 62 2.65 -4.43 -3.09
C VAL A 62 3.37 -4.67 -1.76
N CYS A 63 4.68 -4.85 -1.79
CA CYS A 63 5.50 -5.02 -0.58
C CYS A 63 5.92 -3.68 0.04
N ASP A 64 6.31 -3.68 1.31
CA ASP A 64 6.71 -2.46 2.03
C ASP A 64 7.90 -1.76 1.36
N GLY A 65 8.85 -2.52 0.79
CA GLY A 65 9.99 -1.97 0.05
C GLY A 65 9.58 -1.21 -1.22
N GLU A 66 8.61 -1.73 -1.97
CA GLU A 66 8.06 -1.05 -3.14
C GLU A 66 7.34 0.25 -2.75
N LEU A 67 6.60 0.25 -1.63
CA LEU A 67 5.96 1.46 -1.10
C LEU A 67 6.99 2.51 -0.65
N GLN A 68 8.11 2.10 -0.05
CA GLN A 68 9.21 3.01 0.27
C GLN A 68 9.84 3.60 -0.99
N ASN A 69 10.03 2.80 -2.05
CA ASN A 69 10.52 3.30 -3.33
C ASN A 69 9.56 4.31 -3.96
N CYS A 70 8.24 4.07 -3.91
CA CYS A 70 7.24 5.03 -4.40
C CYS A 70 7.32 6.35 -3.63
N LYS A 71 7.47 6.29 -2.29
CA LYS A 71 7.64 7.47 -1.45
C LYS A 71 8.94 8.23 -1.76
N PHE A 72 10.05 7.52 -1.95
CA PHE A 72 11.36 8.12 -2.17
C PHE A 72 11.51 8.72 -3.58
N ASN A 73 11.04 8.03 -4.61
CA ASN A 73 11.19 8.43 -6.01
C ASN A 73 10.05 9.32 -6.54
N GLY A 74 8.95 9.47 -5.77
CA GLY A 74 7.89 10.43 -6.06
C GLY A 74 6.89 9.98 -7.14
N GLY A 75 6.15 10.97 -7.66
CA GLY A 75 4.92 10.75 -8.43
C GLY A 75 5.11 10.09 -9.79
N ALA A 76 6.17 10.43 -10.54
CA ALA A 76 6.45 9.82 -11.83
C ALA A 76 6.76 8.32 -11.68
N TYR A 77 7.64 7.98 -10.74
CA TYR A 77 7.96 6.60 -10.39
C TYR A 77 6.73 5.84 -9.89
N THR A 78 5.91 6.46 -9.05
CA THR A 78 4.67 5.85 -8.55
C THR A 78 3.68 5.59 -9.69
N ARG A 79 3.54 6.52 -10.64
CA ARG A 79 2.68 6.35 -11.81
C ARG A 79 3.14 5.17 -12.66
N GLU A 80 4.45 5.03 -12.90
CA GLU A 80 5.03 3.96 -13.71
C GLU A 80 5.01 2.59 -13.01
N HIS A 81 5.48 2.51 -11.76
CA HIS A 81 5.72 1.23 -11.08
C HIS A 81 4.60 0.76 -10.16
N PHE A 82 3.72 1.66 -9.69
CA PHE A 82 2.54 1.29 -8.92
C PHE A 82 1.32 1.22 -9.83
N PHE A 83 0.88 2.36 -10.39
CA PHE A 83 -0.33 2.40 -11.23
C PHE A 83 -0.10 1.76 -12.61
N GLY A 84 1.12 1.77 -13.14
CA GLY A 84 1.46 1.17 -14.43
C GLY A 84 1.54 -0.36 -14.43
N LYS A 85 1.28 -1.04 -13.30
CA LYS A 85 1.19 -2.51 -13.26
C LYS A 85 0.07 -3.04 -14.16
N TYR A 86 -1.00 -2.26 -14.35
CA TYR A 86 -2.09 -2.55 -15.29
C TYR A 86 -2.49 -1.27 -16.04
N PRO A 87 -2.85 -1.37 -17.34
CA PRO A 87 -3.38 -0.23 -18.10
C PRO A 87 -4.58 0.45 -17.43
N GLU A 88 -5.45 -0.34 -16.81
CA GLU A 88 -6.68 0.10 -16.15
C GLU A 88 -6.37 0.96 -14.92
N THR A 89 -5.40 0.55 -14.10
CA THR A 89 -5.00 1.33 -12.91
C THR A 89 -4.22 2.58 -13.30
N LEU A 90 -3.52 2.57 -14.44
CA LEU A 90 -2.86 3.75 -14.98
C LEU A 90 -3.88 4.79 -15.46
N GLU A 91 -4.99 4.36 -16.05
CA GLU A 91 -6.09 5.22 -16.49
C GLU A 91 -6.74 5.97 -15.31
N LEU A 92 -6.84 5.34 -14.12
CA LEU A 92 -7.41 5.98 -12.93
C LEU A 92 -6.71 7.30 -12.54
N VAL A 93 -5.44 7.44 -12.92
CA VAL A 93 -4.59 8.59 -12.60
C VAL A 93 -4.19 9.41 -13.82
N ARG A 94 -4.75 9.14 -15.01
CA ARG A 94 -4.57 10.02 -16.17
C ARG A 94 -5.27 11.37 -15.90
N ILE A 95 -4.58 12.44 -16.29
CA ILE A 95 -5.06 13.83 -16.19
C ILE A 95 -5.86 14.11 -17.45
#